data_AF-A0A2S9FRQ6-F1
#
_entry.id   AF-A0A2S9FRQ6-F1
#
_cell.length_a   1.000
_cell.length_b   1.000
_cell.length_c   1.000
_cell.angle_alpha   90.00
_cell.angle_beta   90.00
_cell.angle_gamma   90.00
#
_symmetry.space_group_name_H-M   'P 1'
#
loop_
_entity.id
_entity.type
_entity.pdbx_description
1 polymer ?
#
loop_
_entity_poly.entity_id
_entity_poly.type
_entity_poly.pdbx_seq_one_letter_code
_entity_poly.pdbx_strand_id
1 'polypeptide(L)'
;LADNQIACAYLTNTTTRTRSQIADLLTEAGMAVRADEVITAAVLTAEYVRDRYPHARCFLVNSGQIAEDMPGIDIVYSSEFDGPRAPEAPDVVL
;
A
#
# COMPACT_ATOMS: atom_id res chain seq x y z
N LEU A 1 -16.20 -9.32 19.11
CA LEU A 1 -15.88 -7.89 18.87
C LEU A 1 -17.01 -7.22 18.10
N ALA A 2 -17.34 -7.70 16.90
CA ALA A 2 -18.50 -7.23 16.13
C ALA A 2 -19.84 -7.39 16.87
N ASP A 3 -20.09 -8.54 17.50
CA ASP A 3 -21.32 -8.79 18.29
C ASP A 3 -21.45 -7.84 19.49
N ASN A 4 -20.33 -7.30 19.95
CA ASN A 4 -20.27 -6.33 21.05
C ASN A 4 -20.12 -4.88 20.55
N GLN A 5 -20.24 -4.65 19.23
CA GLN A 5 -20.09 -3.34 18.58
C GLN A 5 -18.77 -2.63 18.92
N ILE A 6 -17.69 -3.40 19.05
CA ILE A 6 -16.33 -2.89 19.29
C ILE A 6 -15.63 -2.76 17.94
N ALA A 7 -15.23 -1.54 17.58
CA ALA A 7 -14.44 -1.27 16.38
C ALA A 7 -13.09 -2.02 16.43
N CYS A 8 -12.70 -2.62 15.30
CA CYS A 8 -11.47 -3.39 15.16
C CYS A 8 -10.83 -3.08 13.81
N ALA A 9 -9.50 -3.13 13.75
CA ALA A 9 -8.73 -3.01 12.51
C ALA A 9 -7.56 -4.00 12.53
N TYR A 10 -7.13 -4.43 11.35
CA TYR A 10 -6.00 -5.32 11.12
C TYR A 10 -4.83 -4.51 10.61
N LEU A 11 -3.83 -4.31 11.47
CA LEU A 11 -2.61 -3.61 11.11
C LEU A 11 -1.53 -4.59 10.68
N THR A 12 -0.91 -4.37 9.53
CA THR A 12 0.20 -5.20 9.03
C THR A 12 1.28 -4.36 8.35
N ASN A 13 2.53 -4.77 8.51
CA ASN A 13 3.67 -4.17 7.81
C ASN A 13 3.80 -4.64 6.35
N THR A 14 2.87 -5.46 5.88
CA THR A 14 2.92 -5.99 4.51
C THR A 14 2.89 -4.86 3.48
N THR A 15 3.85 -4.88 2.56
CA THR A 15 3.90 -3.98 1.41
C THR A 15 3.70 -4.72 0.09
N THR A 16 3.62 -6.04 0.07
CA THR A 16 3.56 -6.83 -1.18
C THR A 16 2.15 -7.15 -1.68
N ARG A 17 1.12 -6.79 -0.90
CA ARG A 17 -0.29 -7.08 -1.21
C ARG A 17 -1.15 -5.86 -0.90
N THR A 18 -2.21 -5.67 -1.67
CA THR A 18 -3.22 -4.65 -1.39
C THR A 18 -4.07 -5.04 -0.19
N ARG A 19 -4.72 -4.06 0.43
CA ARG A 19 -5.66 -4.28 1.54
C ARG A 19 -6.82 -5.17 1.13
N SER A 20 -7.28 -5.09 -0.14
CA SER A 20 -8.30 -5.99 -0.69
C SER A 20 -7.79 -7.42 -0.76
N GLN A 21 -6.60 -7.65 -1.32
CA GLN A 21 -6.02 -8.99 -1.39
C GLN A 21 -5.82 -9.61 0.00
N ILE A 22 -5.45 -8.81 1.00
CA ILE A 22 -5.31 -9.29 2.38
C ILE A 22 -6.68 -9.62 2.99
N ALA A 23 -7.68 -8.76 2.80
CA ALA A 23 -9.03 -9.00 3.28
C ALA A 23 -9.65 -10.26 2.64
N ASP A 24 -9.42 -10.48 1.35
CA ASP A 24 -9.86 -11.67 0.62
C ASP A 24 -9.22 -12.93 1.23
N LEU A 25 -7.89 -12.94 1.43
CA LEU A 25 -7.17 -14.07 2.04
C LEU A 25 -7.65 -14.38 3.47
N LEU A 26 -7.92 -13.34 4.27
CA LEU A 26 -8.45 -13.51 5.63
C LEU A 26 -9.89 -14.06 5.60
N THR A 27 -10.70 -13.58 4.65
CA THR A 27 -12.07 -14.03 4.44
C THR A 27 -12.11 -15.50 3.99
N GLU A 28 -11.25 -15.89 3.05
CA GLU A 28 -11.05 -17.29 2.65
C GLU A 28 -10.60 -18.17 3.82
N ALA A 29 -9.83 -17.63 4.76
CA ALA A 29 -9.43 -18.30 6.00
C ALA A 29 -10.52 -18.35 7.08
N GLY A 30 -11.74 -17.86 6.79
CA GLY A 30 -12.88 -17.88 7.72
C GLY A 30 -12.98 -16.68 8.65
N MET A 31 -12.21 -15.62 8.40
CA MET A 31 -12.30 -14.35 9.12
C MET A 31 -13.04 -13.34 8.28
N ALA A 32 -14.28 -12.97 8.65
CA ALA A 32 -15.01 -11.93 7.93
C ALA A 32 -14.33 -10.56 8.09
N VAL A 33 -13.53 -10.16 7.09
CA VAL A 33 -12.71 -8.94 7.10
C VAL A 33 -13.02 -8.12 5.86
N ARG A 34 -13.24 -6.82 6.04
CA ARG A 34 -13.43 -5.86 4.96
C ARG A 34 -12.10 -5.18 4.62
N ALA A 35 -11.93 -4.81 3.36
CA ALA A 35 -10.72 -4.15 2.86
C ALA A 35 -10.36 -2.87 3.63
N ASP A 36 -11.35 -2.09 4.08
CA ASP A 36 -11.17 -0.85 4.86
C ASP A 36 -10.86 -1.10 6.35
N GLU A 37 -10.99 -2.33 6.83
CA GLU A 37 -10.52 -2.74 8.17
C GLU A 37 -9.03 -3.10 8.16
N VAL A 38 -8.41 -3.25 6.98
CA VAL A 38 -6.99 -3.59 6.84
C VAL A 38 -6.15 -2.33 6.61
N ILE A 39 -5.24 -2.08 7.53
CA ILE A 39 -4.26 -1.00 7.45
C ILE A 39 -2.89 -1.60 7.14
N THR A 40 -2.34 -1.27 5.98
CA THR A 40 -1.01 -1.71 5.54
C THR A 40 0.02 -0.60 5.71
N ALA A 41 1.30 -0.97 5.78
CA ALA A 41 2.38 0.01 5.69
C ALA A 41 2.29 0.85 4.40
N ALA A 42 1.84 0.27 3.29
CA ALA A 42 1.63 1.00 2.03
C ALA A 42 0.60 2.13 2.15
N VAL A 43 -0.55 1.86 2.79
CA VAL A 43 -1.60 2.87 3.02
C VAL A 43 -1.08 4.00 3.90
N LEU A 44 -0.39 3.67 5.00
CA LEU A 44 0.18 4.66 5.92
C LEU A 44 1.27 5.51 5.26
N THR A 45 2.13 4.88 4.45
CA THR A 45 3.17 5.57 3.67
C THR A 45 2.55 6.53 2.65
N ALA A 46 1.50 6.10 1.93
CA ALA A 46 0.81 6.97 0.99
C ALA A 46 0.19 8.19 1.69
N GLU A 47 -0.40 8.02 2.86
CA GLU A 47 -0.90 9.14 3.66
C GLU A 47 0.21 10.11 4.06
N TYR A 48 1.32 9.58 4.59
CA TYR A 48 2.48 10.38 4.98
C TYR A 48 3.06 11.18 3.81
N VAL A 49 3.21 10.56 2.64
CA VAL A 49 3.79 11.20 1.45
C VAL A 49 2.88 12.31 0.92
N ARG A 50 1.56 12.09 0.85
CA ARG A 50 0.62 13.14 0.42
C ARG A 50 0.65 14.37 1.34
N ASP A 51 0.82 14.16 2.64
CA ASP A 51 0.92 15.24 3.63
C ASP A 51 2.26 15.99 3.53
N ARG A 52 3.38 15.27 3.41
CA ARG A 52 4.72 15.86 3.54
C ARG A 52 5.39 16.25 2.22
N TYR A 53 5.02 15.60 1.12
CA TYR A 53 5.62 15.77 -0.19
C TYR A 53 4.53 15.86 -1.28
N PRO A 54 3.69 16.92 -1.25
CA PRO A 54 2.62 17.06 -2.23
C PRO A 54 3.18 17.10 -3.65
N HIS A 55 2.54 16.36 -4.56
CA HIS A 55 2.92 16.23 -5.98
C HIS A 55 4.29 15.58 -6.25
N ALA A 56 4.91 14.94 -5.26
CA ALA A 56 6.18 14.26 -5.44
C ALA A 56 6.07 13.05 -6.38
N ARG A 57 7.01 12.94 -7.32
CA ARG A 57 7.20 11.72 -8.10
C ARG A 57 7.92 10.69 -7.25
N CYS A 58 7.25 9.59 -6.98
CA CYS A 58 7.68 8.57 -6.04
C CYS A 58 8.18 7.33 -6.79
N PHE A 59 9.42 6.95 -6.54
CA PHE A 59 9.98 5.70 -7.04
C PHE A 59 9.74 4.59 -6.03
N LEU A 60 8.89 3.62 -6.38
CA LEU A 60 8.48 2.54 -5.50
C LEU A 60 9.35 1.30 -5.70
N VAL A 61 10.12 0.95 -4.68
CA VAL A 61 10.96 -0.25 -4.60
C VAL A 61 10.20 -1.34 -3.90
N ASN A 62 9.42 -2.09 -4.67
CA ASN A 62 8.59 -3.15 -4.14
C ASN A 62 8.39 -4.27 -5.17
N SER A 63 8.23 -5.50 -4.67
CA SER A 63 7.90 -6.65 -5.51
C SER A 63 6.39 -6.80 -5.74
N GLY A 64 5.55 -6.19 -4.90
CA GLY A 64 4.09 -6.18 -5.04
C GLY A 64 3.57 -5.04 -5.90
N GLN A 65 2.43 -5.27 -6.56
CA GLN A 65 1.65 -4.25 -7.26
C GLN A 65 0.61 -3.68 -6.29
N ILE A 66 0.95 -2.57 -5.63
CA ILE A 66 0.16 -1.99 -4.52
C ILE A 66 -0.32 -0.56 -4.77
N ALA A 67 -0.17 -0.04 -5.99
CA ALA A 67 -0.60 1.33 -6.32
C ALA A 67 -2.09 1.58 -6.04
N GLU A 68 -2.93 0.53 -6.08
CA GLU A 68 -4.34 0.61 -5.68
C GLU A 68 -4.53 1.15 -4.24
N ASP A 69 -3.60 0.82 -3.34
CA ASP A 69 -3.61 1.27 -1.95
C ASP A 69 -2.99 2.66 -1.75
N MET A 70 -2.40 3.23 -2.80
CA MET A 70 -1.66 4.49 -2.75
C MET A 70 -2.27 5.56 -3.68
N PRO A 71 -3.60 5.81 -3.63
CA PRO A 71 -4.24 6.77 -4.52
C PRO A 71 -3.68 8.17 -4.32
N GLY A 72 -3.47 8.90 -5.41
CA GLY A 72 -2.93 10.26 -5.37
C GLY A 72 -1.42 10.35 -5.13
N ILE A 73 -0.71 9.22 -5.11
CA ILE A 73 0.75 9.19 -5.25
C ILE A 73 1.09 9.01 -6.72
N ASP A 74 2.02 9.81 -7.23
CA ASP A 74 2.62 9.60 -8.56
C ASP A 74 3.68 8.51 -8.45
N ILE A 75 3.32 7.26 -8.80
CA ILE A 75 4.17 6.07 -8.61
C ILE A 75 4.86 5.68 -9.91
N VAL A 76 6.16 5.47 -9.80
CA VAL A 76 7.00 4.81 -10.80
C VAL A 76 7.53 3.52 -10.19
N TYR A 77 7.21 2.36 -10.79
CA TYR A 77 7.64 1.07 -10.23
C TYR A 77 9.09 0.75 -10.57
N SER A 78 9.84 0.23 -9.61
CA SER A 78 11.20 -0.27 -9.85
C SER A 78 11.25 -1.40 -10.88
N SER A 79 10.18 -2.16 -11.06
CA SER A 79 10.09 -3.24 -12.05
C SER A 79 10.04 -2.76 -13.50
N GLU A 80 9.80 -1.47 -13.74
CA GLU A 80 9.83 -0.87 -15.09
C GLU A 80 11.26 -0.58 -15.59
N PHE A 81 12.25 -0.76 -14.72
CA PHE A 81 13.66 -0.47 -15.01
C PHE A 81 14.46 -1.77 -14.98
N ASP A 82 14.70 -2.32 -16.16
CA ASP A 82 15.69 -3.36 -16.39
C ASP A 82 16.90 -2.81 -17.17
N GLY A 83 18.11 -3.29 -16.83
CA GLY A 83 19.34 -2.91 -17.53
C GLY A 83 19.95 -1.56 -17.11
N PRO A 84 20.80 -0.94 -17.96
CA PRO A 84 21.68 0.17 -17.57
C PRO A 84 20.98 1.54 -17.50
N ARG A 85 19.70 1.62 -17.91
CA ARG A 85 18.95 2.87 -17.94
C ARG A 85 18.45 3.19 -16.53
N ALA A 86 19.06 4.18 -15.89
CA ALA A 86 18.57 4.70 -14.63
C ALA A 86 17.21 5.40 -14.80
N PRO A 87 16.30 5.31 -13.81
CA PRO A 87 15.14 6.19 -13.75
C PRO A 87 15.59 7.64 -13.65
N GLU A 88 14.73 8.56 -14.10
CA GLU A 88 14.88 9.96 -13.72
C GLU A 88 14.89 10.09 -12.19
N ALA A 89 15.68 11.02 -11.65
CA ALA A 89 15.80 11.23 -10.21
C ALA A 89 14.44 11.52 -9.57
N PRO A 90 13.93 10.66 -8.66
CA PRO A 90 12.64 10.87 -8.01
C PRO A 90 12.76 11.87 -6.86
N ASP A 91 11.61 12.44 -6.47
CA ASP A 91 11.54 13.30 -5.28
C ASP A 91 11.56 12.48 -3.99
N VAL A 92 10.96 11.27 -4.03
CA VAL A 92 10.87 10.35 -2.90
C VAL A 92 11.11 8.92 -3.36
N VAL A 93 11.84 8.13 -2.57
CA VAL A 93 11.99 6.68 -2.75
C VAL A 93 11.17 5.98 -1.67
N LEU A 94 10.30 5.07 -2.09
CA LEU A 94 9.37 4.31 -1.24
C LEU A 94 9.71 2.83 -1.23
#